data_AF-A0A8J6JLZ3-F1
#
_entry.id   AF-A0A8J6JLZ3-F1
#
_cell.length_a   1.000
_cell.length_b   1.000
_cell.length_c   1.000
_cell.angle_alpha   90.00
_cell.angle_beta   90.00
_cell.angle_gamma   90.00
#
_symmetry.space_group_name_H-M   'P 1'
#
loop_
_entity.id
_entity.type
_entity.pdbx_description
1 polymer ?
#
loop_
_entity_poly.entity_id
_entity_poly.type
_entity_poly.pdbx_seq_one_letter_code
_entity_poly.pdbx_strand_id
1 'polypeptide(L)'
;MKPEIKKALSRACIGFPCGAGVVCLLPILWGCASGGGVCLTTGALVLSKGTEAGAALFQFLCVGTLGAAIGFSSIFLEREGSFLWNSLWHFLFNITAFTATAWNCRWFEVRGDRFFPRYLGVTAVLAAFYLIVWAARCIAWRSDVAAIRKKMGLAEAQSGPSPLKWRESLPYLVLAAALFLLLRPLLAPLDGPDVPVLTGLLLPWLCYPFTAAVAGFAAGRQYGPCPLLPPAVLTAFLPNLLFFSPAYDLSQGLAYAGIALVFNLLGALWGKLRQKQK
;
A
#
# COMPACT_ATOMS: atom_id res chain seq x y z
N MET A 1 -21.25 6.26 -24.37
CA MET A 1 -20.58 5.40 -23.37
C MET A 1 -21.17 5.70 -21.99
N LYS A 2 -21.57 4.68 -21.20
CA LYS A 2 -22.15 4.89 -19.86
C LYS A 2 -21.15 5.64 -18.95
N PRO A 3 -21.60 6.55 -18.07
CA PRO A 3 -20.72 7.37 -17.23
C PRO A 3 -19.78 6.54 -16.36
N GLU A 4 -20.23 5.38 -15.90
CA GLU A 4 -19.41 4.45 -15.10
C GLU A 4 -18.24 3.87 -15.88
N ILE A 5 -18.45 3.51 -17.16
CA ILE A 5 -17.41 2.98 -18.04
C ILE A 5 -16.35 4.06 -18.31
N LYS A 6 -16.77 5.32 -18.49
CA LYS A 6 -15.84 6.45 -18.66
C LYS A 6 -14.94 6.64 -17.43
N LYS A 7 -15.52 6.53 -16.24
CA LYS A 7 -14.81 6.65 -14.96
C LYS A 7 -13.85 5.47 -14.75
N ALA A 8 -14.27 4.25 -15.04
CA ALA A 8 -13.44 3.05 -14.97
C ALA A 8 -12.22 3.16 -15.91
N LEU A 9 -12.46 3.59 -17.15
CA LEU A 9 -11.40 3.78 -18.15
C LEU A 9 -10.41 4.87 -17.71
N SER A 10 -10.90 5.99 -17.19
CA SER A 10 -10.03 7.07 -16.66
C SER A 10 -9.12 6.57 -15.55
N ARG A 11 -9.63 5.73 -14.63
CA ARG A 11 -8.82 5.13 -13.57
C ARG A 11 -7.81 4.12 -14.11
N ALA A 12 -8.18 3.34 -15.12
CA ALA A 12 -7.26 2.43 -15.81
C ALA A 12 -6.12 3.21 -16.51
N CYS A 13 -6.44 4.33 -17.16
CA CYS A 13 -5.45 5.21 -17.80
C CYS A 13 -4.46 5.83 -16.82
N ILE A 14 -4.87 6.11 -15.59
CA ILE A 14 -3.95 6.56 -14.51
C ILE A 14 -3.21 5.36 -13.92
N GLY A 15 -3.88 4.22 -13.79
CA GLY A 15 -3.30 2.98 -13.25
C GLY A 15 -2.13 2.46 -14.09
N PHE A 16 -2.22 2.53 -15.41
CA PHE A 16 -1.17 2.06 -16.31
C PHE A 16 0.20 2.72 -16.05
N PRO A 17 0.36 4.05 -16.10
CA PRO A 17 1.64 4.69 -15.85
C PRO A 17 2.10 4.51 -14.40
N CYS A 18 1.18 4.39 -13.43
CA CYS A 18 1.57 4.04 -12.05
C CYS A 18 2.19 2.65 -11.96
N GLY A 19 1.58 1.63 -12.57
CA GLY A 19 2.14 0.28 -12.60
C GLY A 19 3.46 0.21 -13.36
N ALA A 20 3.52 0.84 -14.55
CA ALA A 20 4.72 0.93 -15.35
C ALA A 20 5.87 1.66 -14.64
N GLY A 21 5.56 2.75 -13.92
CA GLY A 21 6.54 3.48 -13.12
C GLY A 21 7.14 2.62 -12.00
N VAL A 22 6.32 1.81 -11.34
CA VAL A 22 6.77 0.89 -10.28
C VAL A 22 7.82 -0.10 -10.81
N VAL A 23 7.63 -0.67 -12.00
CA VAL A 23 8.57 -1.65 -12.56
C VAL A 23 9.88 -1.04 -13.03
N CYS A 24 9.89 0.25 -13.39
CA CYS A 24 11.12 0.97 -13.71
C CYS A 24 11.87 1.42 -12.45
N LEU A 25 11.14 1.89 -11.42
CA LEU A 25 11.75 2.47 -10.22
C LEU A 25 12.26 1.42 -9.23
N LEU A 26 11.53 0.31 -9.03
CA LEU A 26 11.91 -0.72 -8.05
C LEU A 26 13.31 -1.32 -8.33
N PRO A 27 13.66 -1.73 -9.55
CA PRO A 27 14.99 -2.28 -9.83
C PRO A 27 16.11 -1.25 -9.72
N ILE A 28 15.83 0.03 -10.03
CA ILE A 28 16.80 1.12 -9.86
C ILE A 28 17.06 1.35 -8.38
N LEU A 29 16.01 1.47 -7.56
CA LEU A 29 16.13 1.64 -6.11
C LEU A 29 16.84 0.44 -5.47
N TRP A 30 16.52 -0.78 -5.92
CA TRP A 30 17.17 -2.00 -5.43
C TRP A 30 18.65 -2.08 -5.85
N GLY A 31 18.97 -1.78 -7.11
CA GLY A 31 20.36 -1.77 -7.60
C GLY A 31 21.21 -0.73 -6.86
N CYS A 32 20.68 0.49 -6.68
CA CYS A 32 21.34 1.53 -5.90
C CYS A 32 21.56 1.13 -4.43
N ALA A 33 20.60 0.44 -3.81
CA ALA A 33 20.70 0.04 -2.40
C ALA A 33 21.61 -1.18 -2.18
N SER A 34 21.67 -2.11 -3.13
CA SER A 34 22.44 -3.36 -3.02
C SER A 34 23.85 -3.28 -3.59
N GLY A 35 24.20 -2.18 -4.27
CA GLY A 35 25.47 -2.06 -5.02
C GLY A 35 25.57 -3.00 -6.22
N GLY A 36 24.48 -3.71 -6.56
CA GLY A 36 24.40 -4.61 -7.70
C GLY A 36 23.94 -3.90 -8.98
N GLY A 37 24.12 -4.56 -10.13
CA GLY A 37 23.62 -4.07 -11.42
C GLY A 37 22.08 -3.95 -11.43
N VAL A 38 21.56 -2.96 -12.15
CA VAL A 38 20.11 -2.76 -12.32
C VAL A 38 19.57 -3.85 -13.25
N CYS A 39 18.88 -4.84 -12.70
CA CYS A 39 18.24 -5.89 -13.47
C CYS A 39 16.74 -5.63 -13.58
N LEU A 40 16.29 -5.13 -14.72
CA LEU A 40 14.89 -4.77 -14.94
C LEU A 40 13.98 -5.99 -15.10
N THR A 41 14.51 -7.16 -15.48
CA THR A 41 13.72 -8.37 -15.77
C THR A 41 14.42 -9.64 -15.34
N THR A 42 13.68 -10.74 -15.19
CA THR A 42 14.27 -12.03 -14.85
C THR A 42 15.01 -12.63 -16.06
N GLY A 43 16.11 -13.34 -15.82
CA GLY A 43 16.85 -14.03 -16.89
C GLY A 43 15.98 -15.05 -17.65
N ALA A 44 15.00 -15.66 -16.99
CA ALA A 44 14.05 -16.56 -17.63
C ALA A 44 13.14 -15.83 -18.64
N LEU A 45 12.73 -14.60 -18.34
CA LEU A 45 11.99 -13.77 -19.28
C LEU A 45 12.86 -13.34 -20.46
N VAL A 46 14.14 -13.00 -20.21
CA VAL A 46 15.12 -12.70 -21.26
C VAL A 46 15.28 -13.88 -22.22
N LEU A 47 15.46 -15.09 -21.68
CA LEU A 47 15.52 -16.32 -22.48
C LEU A 47 14.24 -16.55 -23.30
N SER A 48 13.08 -16.28 -22.71
CA SER A 48 11.79 -16.43 -23.41
C SER A 48 11.55 -15.40 -24.51
N LYS A 49 12.09 -14.18 -24.39
CA LYS A 49 11.88 -13.07 -25.35
C LYS A 49 13.06 -12.86 -26.29
N GLY A 50 14.16 -13.59 -26.11
CA GLY A 50 15.35 -13.58 -26.95
C GLY A 50 16.29 -12.39 -26.72
N THR A 51 15.79 -11.27 -26.20
CA THR A 51 16.58 -10.07 -25.89
C THR A 51 16.17 -9.43 -24.57
N GLU A 52 17.09 -8.76 -23.91
CA GLU A 52 16.82 -8.01 -22.67
C GLU A 52 15.83 -6.86 -22.92
N ALA A 53 15.97 -6.13 -24.03
CA ALA A 53 15.06 -5.06 -24.40
C ALA A 53 13.62 -5.57 -24.64
N GLY A 54 13.47 -6.71 -25.32
CA GLY A 54 12.18 -7.36 -25.54
C GLY A 54 11.53 -7.83 -24.23
N ALA A 55 12.32 -8.41 -23.32
CA ALA A 55 11.85 -8.79 -21.99
C ALA A 55 11.42 -7.57 -21.16
N ALA A 56 12.23 -6.50 -21.15
CA ALA A 56 11.94 -5.27 -20.42
C ALA A 56 10.66 -4.59 -20.92
N LEU A 57 10.49 -4.48 -22.24
CA LEU A 57 9.27 -3.94 -22.84
C LEU A 57 8.05 -4.80 -22.49
N PHE A 58 8.17 -6.12 -22.56
CA PHE A 58 7.08 -7.02 -22.21
C PHE A 58 6.69 -6.88 -20.73
N GLN A 59 7.66 -6.86 -19.82
CA GLN A 59 7.41 -6.67 -18.40
C GLN A 59 6.80 -5.30 -18.11
N PHE A 60 7.29 -4.23 -18.75
CA PHE A 60 6.72 -2.89 -18.67
C PHE A 60 5.23 -2.89 -19.04
N LEU A 61 4.87 -3.52 -20.17
CA LEU A 61 3.49 -3.63 -20.60
C LEU A 61 2.65 -4.46 -19.63
N CYS A 62 3.15 -5.61 -19.15
CA CYS A 62 2.43 -6.48 -18.23
C CYS A 62 2.20 -5.87 -16.83
N VAL A 63 3.14 -5.07 -16.31
CA VAL A 63 2.95 -4.37 -15.04
C VAL A 63 2.14 -3.09 -15.23
N GLY A 64 2.27 -2.43 -16.38
CA GLY A 64 1.36 -1.36 -16.77
C GLY A 64 -0.09 -1.83 -16.84
N THR A 65 -0.36 -2.97 -17.50
CA THR A 65 -1.72 -3.54 -17.54
C THR A 65 -2.21 -3.99 -16.18
N LEU A 66 -1.33 -4.51 -15.30
CA LEU A 66 -1.66 -4.77 -13.89
C LEU A 66 -2.11 -3.49 -13.18
N GLY A 67 -1.36 -2.39 -13.33
CA GLY A 67 -1.74 -1.10 -12.78
C GLY A 67 -3.09 -0.60 -13.32
N ALA A 68 -3.33 -0.76 -14.62
CA ALA A 68 -4.61 -0.45 -15.25
C ALA A 68 -5.76 -1.30 -14.68
N ALA A 69 -5.52 -2.60 -14.49
CA ALA A 69 -6.47 -3.54 -13.89
C ALA A 69 -6.83 -3.17 -12.45
N ILE A 70 -5.85 -2.75 -11.63
CA ILE A 70 -6.07 -2.25 -10.27
C ILE A 70 -6.90 -0.95 -10.30
N GLY A 71 -6.58 -0.02 -11.20
CA GLY A 71 -7.36 1.20 -11.39
C GLY A 71 -8.81 0.92 -11.80
N PHE A 72 -8.98 0.01 -12.76
CA PHE A 72 -10.29 -0.43 -13.26
C PHE A 72 -11.11 -1.11 -12.16
N SER A 73 -10.53 -2.06 -11.42
CA SER A 73 -11.25 -2.88 -10.45
C SER A 73 -11.89 -2.07 -9.33
N SER A 74 -11.38 -0.86 -9.04
CA SER A 74 -11.96 0.08 -8.07
C SER A 74 -13.45 0.41 -8.27
N ILE A 75 -14.04 0.11 -9.44
CA ILE A 75 -15.49 0.18 -9.67
C ILE A 75 -16.28 -0.79 -8.78
N PHE A 76 -15.72 -1.96 -8.44
CA PHE A 76 -16.40 -2.92 -7.56
C PHE A 76 -16.75 -2.29 -6.22
N LEU A 77 -15.89 -1.39 -5.72
CA LEU A 77 -16.07 -0.69 -4.45
C LEU A 77 -17.16 0.39 -4.48
N GLU A 78 -17.69 0.72 -5.66
CA GLU A 78 -18.77 1.71 -5.83
C GLU A 78 -20.12 1.05 -6.08
N ARG A 79 -20.13 -0.27 -6.29
CA ARG A 79 -21.35 -1.04 -6.52
C ARG A 79 -22.23 -1.01 -5.27
N GLU A 80 -23.54 -0.92 -5.48
CA GLU A 80 -24.52 -1.08 -4.42
C GLU A 80 -24.50 -2.51 -3.84
N GLY A 81 -25.00 -2.67 -2.61
CA GLY A 81 -25.07 -3.94 -1.91
C GLY A 81 -23.98 -4.13 -0.85
N SER A 82 -23.62 -5.39 -0.57
CA SER A 82 -22.72 -5.72 0.54
C SER A 82 -21.30 -5.20 0.28
N PHE A 83 -20.87 -4.28 1.14
CA PHE A 83 -19.53 -3.70 1.10
C PHE A 83 -18.41 -4.76 1.20
N LEU A 84 -18.60 -5.77 2.06
CA LEU A 84 -17.64 -6.86 2.23
C LEU A 84 -17.53 -7.70 0.95
N TRP A 85 -18.67 -8.01 0.33
CA TRP A 85 -18.70 -8.79 -0.91
C TRP A 85 -18.03 -8.05 -2.07
N ASN A 86 -18.30 -6.76 -2.20
CA ASN A 86 -17.68 -5.90 -3.20
C ASN A 86 -16.16 -5.77 -2.98
N SER A 87 -15.73 -5.68 -1.72
CA SER A 87 -14.30 -5.68 -1.35
C SER A 87 -13.62 -7.02 -1.64
N LEU A 88 -14.33 -8.14 -1.47
CA LEU A 88 -13.83 -9.48 -1.79
C LEU A 88 -13.61 -9.64 -3.29
N TRP A 89 -14.59 -9.27 -4.12
CA TRP A 89 -14.43 -9.32 -5.58
C TRP A 89 -13.32 -8.41 -6.09
N HIS A 90 -13.22 -7.21 -5.52
CA HIS A 90 -12.10 -6.31 -5.81
C HIS A 90 -10.76 -6.96 -5.48
N PHE A 91 -10.64 -7.63 -4.34
CA PHE A 91 -9.42 -8.32 -3.94
C PHE A 91 -9.09 -9.51 -4.85
N LEU A 92 -10.06 -10.39 -5.10
CA LEU A 92 -9.90 -11.57 -5.96
C LEU A 92 -9.49 -11.18 -7.38
N PHE A 93 -10.09 -10.12 -7.93
CA PHE A 93 -9.71 -9.60 -9.24
C PHE A 93 -8.25 -9.13 -9.26
N ASN A 94 -7.81 -8.39 -8.24
CA ASN A 94 -6.44 -7.88 -8.15
C ASN A 94 -5.41 -9.00 -7.96
N ILE A 95 -5.70 -10.01 -7.13
CA ILE A 95 -4.85 -11.20 -7.01
C ILE A 95 -4.78 -11.95 -8.34
N THR A 96 -5.90 -12.11 -9.05
CA THR A 96 -5.93 -12.81 -10.34
C THR A 96 -5.07 -12.06 -11.37
N ALA A 97 -5.23 -10.75 -11.47
CA ALA A 97 -4.42 -9.91 -12.35
C ALA A 97 -2.92 -9.99 -11.99
N PHE A 98 -2.59 -9.88 -10.70
CA PHE A 98 -1.22 -10.02 -10.23
C PHE A 98 -0.62 -11.39 -10.59
N THR A 99 -1.38 -12.46 -10.37
CA THR A 99 -0.94 -13.84 -10.65
C THR A 99 -0.68 -14.04 -12.13
N ALA A 100 -1.59 -13.55 -12.99
CA ALA A 100 -1.41 -13.59 -14.43
C ALA A 100 -0.15 -12.79 -14.86
N THR A 101 0.06 -11.59 -14.33
CA THR A 101 1.25 -10.80 -14.62
C THR A 101 2.52 -11.51 -14.16
N ALA A 102 2.55 -12.00 -12.92
CA ALA A 102 3.71 -12.69 -12.36
C ALA A 102 4.07 -13.96 -13.13
N TRP A 103 3.06 -14.70 -13.58
CA TRP A 103 3.23 -15.88 -14.44
C TRP A 103 3.81 -15.49 -15.80
N ASN A 104 3.24 -14.51 -16.48
CA ASN A 104 3.70 -14.07 -17.80
C ASN A 104 5.12 -13.47 -17.76
N CYS A 105 5.44 -12.73 -16.71
CA CYS A 105 6.76 -12.12 -16.50
C CYS A 105 7.80 -13.08 -15.89
N ARG A 106 7.45 -14.35 -15.66
CA ARG A 106 8.33 -15.37 -15.08
C ARG A 106 8.98 -14.92 -13.77
N TRP A 107 8.25 -14.22 -12.90
CA TRP A 107 8.78 -13.70 -11.62
C TRP A 107 9.15 -14.80 -10.63
N PHE A 108 8.46 -15.94 -10.71
CA PHE A 108 8.62 -17.05 -9.77
C PHE A 108 9.20 -18.31 -10.43
N GLU A 109 9.73 -18.23 -11.66
CA GLU A 109 10.36 -19.39 -12.29
C GLU A 109 11.63 -19.78 -11.56
N VAL A 110 11.47 -20.80 -10.71
CA VAL A 110 12.52 -21.55 -10.04
C VAL A 110 12.30 -22.99 -10.46
N ARG A 111 13.34 -23.70 -10.91
CA ARG A 111 13.25 -25.16 -11.08
C ARG A 111 12.90 -25.78 -9.71
N GLY A 112 11.78 -26.50 -9.62
CA GLY A 112 11.43 -27.35 -8.47
C GLY A 112 10.31 -26.84 -7.54
N ASP A 113 10.24 -27.47 -6.37
CA ASP A 113 9.28 -27.35 -5.25
C ASP A 113 9.14 -25.96 -4.60
N ARG A 114 10.02 -25.00 -4.92
CA ARG A 114 10.06 -23.66 -4.29
C ARG A 114 9.17 -22.58 -4.93
N PHE A 115 8.43 -22.91 -5.99
CA PHE A 115 7.47 -21.98 -6.63
C PHE A 115 6.35 -21.57 -5.66
N PHE A 116 5.68 -22.55 -5.06
CA PHE A 116 4.47 -22.33 -4.27
C PHE A 116 4.72 -21.49 -3.00
N PRO A 117 5.78 -21.75 -2.20
CA PRO A 117 6.08 -20.91 -1.04
C PRO A 117 6.41 -19.45 -1.40
N ARG A 118 7.12 -19.20 -2.51
CA ARG A 118 7.48 -17.85 -2.96
C ARG A 118 6.26 -17.07 -3.43
N TYR A 119 5.41 -17.70 -4.24
CA TYR A 119 4.15 -17.12 -4.68
C TYR A 119 3.26 -16.78 -3.48
N LEU A 120 3.10 -17.71 -2.53
CA LEU A 120 2.29 -17.50 -1.33
C LEU A 120 2.82 -16.32 -0.50
N GLY A 121 4.14 -16.23 -0.32
CA GLY A 121 4.79 -15.13 0.39
C GLY A 121 4.49 -13.76 -0.23
N VAL A 122 4.66 -13.62 -1.55
CA VAL A 122 4.38 -12.34 -2.24
C VAL A 122 2.89 -12.03 -2.25
N THR A 123 2.02 -13.02 -2.43
CA THR A 123 0.57 -12.80 -2.35
C THR A 123 0.14 -12.39 -0.94
N ALA A 124 0.77 -12.92 0.12
CA ALA A 124 0.52 -12.49 1.50
C ALA A 124 0.92 -11.02 1.73
N VAL A 125 2.04 -10.56 1.17
CA VAL A 125 2.43 -9.14 1.18
C VAL A 125 1.34 -8.27 0.54
N LEU A 126 0.89 -8.66 -0.65
CA LEU A 126 -0.13 -7.90 -1.37
C LEU A 126 -1.46 -7.88 -0.61
N ALA A 127 -1.81 -8.98 0.04
CA ALA A 127 -2.97 -9.04 0.93
C ALA A 127 -2.82 -8.07 2.11
N ALA A 128 -1.65 -8.01 2.75
CA ALA A 128 -1.39 -7.06 3.82
C ALA A 128 -1.52 -5.60 3.33
N PHE A 129 -0.90 -5.27 2.19
CA PHE A 129 -1.02 -3.95 1.58
C PHE A 129 -2.47 -3.59 1.25
N TYR A 130 -3.21 -4.53 0.68
CA TYR A 130 -4.61 -4.37 0.38
C TYR A 130 -5.41 -4.07 1.65
N LEU A 131 -5.22 -4.84 2.72
CA LEU A 131 -5.90 -4.66 4.00
C LEU A 131 -5.58 -3.31 4.64
N ILE A 132 -4.32 -2.85 4.58
CA ILE A 132 -3.91 -1.53 5.10
C ILE A 132 -4.65 -0.41 4.35
N VAL A 133 -4.63 -0.44 3.01
CA VAL A 133 -5.33 0.56 2.18
C VAL A 133 -6.84 0.48 2.38
N TRP A 134 -7.39 -0.72 2.46
CA TRP A 134 -8.80 -0.98 2.70
C TRP A 134 -9.26 -0.42 4.06
N ALA A 135 -8.48 -0.63 5.12
CA ALA A 135 -8.77 -0.10 6.46
C ALA A 135 -8.74 1.44 6.47
N ALA A 136 -7.71 2.05 5.87
CA ALA A 136 -7.62 3.51 5.73
C ALA A 136 -8.81 4.08 4.94
N ARG A 137 -9.26 3.37 3.90
CA ARG A 137 -10.45 3.75 3.11
C ARG A 137 -11.74 3.62 3.91
N CYS A 138 -11.89 2.57 4.73
CA CYS A 138 -13.03 2.42 5.63
C CYS A 138 -13.14 3.58 6.61
N ILE A 139 -12.02 4.04 7.16
CA ILE A 139 -11.95 5.23 8.01
C ILE A 139 -12.44 6.46 7.23
N ALA A 140 -11.88 6.70 6.04
CA ALA A 140 -12.23 7.85 5.21
C ALA A 140 -13.73 7.89 4.85
N TRP A 141 -14.33 6.74 4.52
CA TRP A 141 -15.76 6.67 4.23
C TRP A 141 -16.64 6.95 5.44
N ARG A 142 -16.29 6.46 6.63
CA ARG A 142 -17.04 6.76 7.86
C ARG A 142 -17.09 8.26 8.13
N SER A 143 -15.98 8.95 7.92
CA SER A 143 -15.92 10.40 8.05
C SER A 143 -16.66 11.15 6.95
N ASP A 144 -16.65 10.66 5.70
CA ASP A 144 -17.45 11.25 4.62
C ASP A 144 -18.95 11.16 4.94
N VAL A 145 -19.40 10.01 5.46
CA VAL A 145 -20.78 9.82 5.95
C VAL A 145 -21.11 10.76 7.10
N ALA A 146 -20.20 10.91 8.08
CA ALA A 146 -20.37 11.85 9.18
C ALA A 146 -20.49 13.31 8.69
N ALA A 147 -19.68 13.70 7.70
CA ALA A 147 -19.75 15.02 7.09
C ALA A 147 -21.07 15.27 6.35
N ILE A 148 -21.59 14.26 5.64
CA ILE A 148 -22.90 14.31 4.98
C ILE A 148 -24.01 14.45 6.02
N ARG A 149 -23.99 13.64 7.08
CA ARG A 149 -24.95 13.70 8.19
C ARG A 149 -24.99 15.08 8.85
N LYS A 150 -23.81 15.69 9.07
CA LYS A 150 -23.69 17.07 9.59
C LYS A 150 -24.31 18.11 8.64
N LYS A 151 -24.06 18.00 7.33
CA LYS A 151 -24.66 18.90 6.32
C LYS A 151 -26.17 18.80 6.24
N MET A 152 -26.73 17.63 6.53
CA MET A 152 -28.18 17.39 6.57
C MET A 152 -28.81 17.77 7.92
N GLY A 153 -28.05 18.33 8.87
CA GLY A 153 -28.55 18.70 10.20
C GLY A 153 -28.86 17.51 11.11
N LEU A 154 -28.45 16.29 10.73
CA LEU A 154 -28.76 15.05 11.45
C LEU A 154 -27.72 14.70 12.55
N ALA A 155 -26.69 15.52 12.72
CA ALA A 155 -25.61 15.29 13.68
C ALA A 155 -25.41 16.52 14.57
N GLU A 156 -25.25 16.27 15.87
CA GLU A 156 -24.92 17.30 16.85
C GLU A 156 -23.61 18.02 16.51
N ALA A 157 -23.53 19.29 16.88
CA ALA A 157 -22.37 20.13 16.66
C ALA A 157 -21.15 19.53 17.39
N GLN A 158 -20.29 18.84 16.64
CA GLN A 158 -18.97 18.44 17.14
C GLN A 158 -18.22 19.65 17.69
N SER A 159 -17.60 19.47 18.86
CA SER A 159 -16.70 20.43 19.49
C SER A 159 -15.72 21.01 18.46
N GLY A 160 -15.39 22.30 18.59
CA GLY A 160 -14.53 23.02 17.64
C GLY A 160 -13.20 22.31 17.32
N PRO A 161 -12.54 22.68 16.20
CA PRO A 161 -11.35 22.00 15.70
C PRO A 161 -10.27 21.90 16.77
N SER A 162 -9.73 20.69 16.98
CA SER A 162 -8.71 20.50 18.01
C SER A 162 -7.36 21.10 17.54
N PRO A 163 -6.58 21.74 18.44
CA PRO A 163 -5.38 22.48 18.05
C PRO A 163 -4.31 21.62 17.36
N LEU A 164 -4.26 20.33 17.69
CA LEU A 164 -3.34 19.35 17.08
C LEU A 164 -4.03 18.36 16.14
N LYS A 165 -5.32 18.57 15.84
CA LYS A 165 -6.15 17.67 15.03
C LYS A 165 -6.15 16.21 15.51
N TRP A 166 -5.93 16.01 16.81
CA TRP A 166 -5.70 14.69 17.41
C TRP A 166 -6.98 13.87 17.48
N ARG A 167 -8.12 14.52 17.74
CA ARG A 167 -9.44 13.87 17.77
C ARG A 167 -9.84 13.42 16.37
N GLU A 168 -9.54 14.26 15.38
CA GLU A 168 -9.86 14.06 13.97
C GLU A 168 -8.98 12.96 13.36
N SER A 169 -7.68 12.98 13.64
CA SER A 169 -6.72 11.98 13.16
C SER A 169 -6.69 10.69 13.98
N LEU A 170 -7.41 10.62 15.11
CA LEU A 170 -7.44 9.46 16.01
C LEU A 170 -7.62 8.12 15.30
N PRO A 171 -8.54 7.95 14.32
CA PRO A 171 -8.70 6.66 13.65
C PRO A 171 -7.45 6.22 12.89
N TYR A 172 -6.71 7.16 12.29
CA TYR A 172 -5.46 6.87 11.58
C TYR A 172 -4.30 6.64 12.56
N LEU A 173 -4.28 7.33 13.71
CA LEU A 173 -3.35 7.05 14.81
C LEU A 173 -3.53 5.62 15.33
N VAL A 174 -4.78 5.21 15.59
CA VAL A 174 -5.12 3.86 16.04
C VAL A 174 -4.77 2.82 14.99
N LEU A 175 -5.07 3.07 13.70
CA LEU A 175 -4.70 2.16 12.61
C LEU A 175 -3.17 1.95 12.57
N ALA A 176 -2.40 3.03 12.58
CA ALA A 176 -0.95 2.95 12.56
C ALA A 176 -0.43 2.21 13.80
N ALA A 177 -0.88 2.60 15.00
CA ALA A 177 -0.45 1.95 16.24
C ALA A 177 -0.79 0.46 16.27
N ALA A 178 -2.01 0.07 15.88
CA ALA A 178 -2.42 -1.32 15.83
C ALA A 178 -1.53 -2.14 14.89
N LEU A 179 -1.22 -1.64 13.69
CA LEU A 179 -0.37 -2.35 12.74
C LEU A 179 1.09 -2.46 13.23
N PHE A 180 1.64 -1.40 13.81
CA PHE A 180 3.01 -1.39 14.34
C PHE A 180 3.18 -2.27 15.59
N LEU A 181 2.14 -2.41 16.41
CA LEU A 181 2.17 -3.21 17.63
C LEU A 181 1.81 -4.68 17.40
N LEU A 182 0.83 -4.96 16.51
CA LEU A 182 0.25 -6.29 16.38
C LEU A 182 0.85 -7.12 15.25
N LEU A 183 1.38 -6.51 14.18
CA LEU A 183 1.86 -7.30 13.04
C LEU A 183 3.01 -8.24 13.42
N ARG A 184 4.00 -7.77 14.19
CA ARG A 184 5.12 -8.63 14.60
C ARG A 184 4.68 -9.83 15.44
N PRO A 185 3.93 -9.69 16.55
CA PRO A 185 3.52 -10.85 17.35
C PRO A 185 2.58 -11.80 16.61
N LEU A 186 1.80 -11.29 15.63
CA LEU A 186 0.95 -12.14 14.79
C LEU A 186 1.74 -12.92 13.73
N LEU A 187 2.82 -12.34 13.20
CA LEU A 187 3.62 -12.93 12.13
C LEU A 187 4.78 -13.78 12.65
N ALA A 188 5.31 -13.50 13.84
CA ALA A 188 6.44 -14.24 14.42
C ALA A 188 6.20 -15.77 14.52
N PRO A 189 5.01 -16.28 14.88
CA PRO A 189 4.74 -17.72 14.90
C PRO A 189 4.73 -18.37 13.51
N LEU A 190 4.61 -17.58 12.45
CA LEU A 190 4.56 -18.04 11.06
C LEU A 190 5.93 -18.00 10.39
N ASP A 191 6.94 -17.42 11.05
CA ASP A 191 8.30 -17.42 10.54
C ASP A 191 8.91 -18.82 10.59
N GLY A 192 9.66 -19.15 9.53
CA GLY A 192 10.40 -20.40 9.47
C GLY A 192 11.58 -20.40 10.46
N PRO A 193 12.02 -21.58 10.91
CA PRO A 193 13.07 -21.72 11.92
C PRO A 193 14.44 -21.16 11.47
N ASP A 194 14.70 -21.13 10.15
CA ASP A 194 16.02 -20.76 9.62
C ASP A 194 16.16 -19.27 9.31
N VAL A 195 15.11 -18.64 8.76
CA VAL A 195 15.14 -17.23 8.35
C VAL A 195 13.77 -16.60 8.63
N PRO A 196 13.70 -15.54 9.47
CA PRO A 196 12.46 -14.83 9.73
C PRO A 196 12.12 -13.92 8.53
N VAL A 197 11.54 -14.49 7.48
CA VAL A 197 11.18 -13.75 6.26
C VAL A 197 10.09 -12.72 6.54
N LEU A 198 9.09 -13.06 7.35
CA LEU A 198 7.96 -12.20 7.66
C LEU A 198 8.38 -11.09 8.61
N THR A 199 9.00 -11.41 9.74
CA THR A 199 9.37 -10.38 10.74
C THR A 199 10.74 -9.74 10.50
N GLY A 200 11.68 -10.42 9.85
CA GLY A 200 13.03 -9.90 9.61
C GLY A 200 13.20 -9.16 8.28
N LEU A 201 12.39 -9.48 7.26
CA LEU A 201 12.50 -8.86 5.92
C LEU A 201 11.23 -8.08 5.55
N LEU A 202 10.09 -8.76 5.50
CA LEU A 202 8.84 -8.21 4.98
C LEU A 202 8.32 -7.06 5.87
N LEU A 203 8.26 -7.29 7.17
CA LEU A 203 7.67 -6.35 8.12
C LEU A 203 8.42 -5.01 8.22
N PRO A 204 9.74 -4.99 8.52
CA PRO A 204 10.50 -3.74 8.63
C PRO A 204 10.71 -3.02 7.29
N TRP A 205 10.95 -3.75 6.20
CA TRP A 205 11.35 -3.09 4.94
C TRP A 205 10.17 -2.75 4.04
N LEU A 206 8.98 -3.31 4.29
CA LEU A 206 7.86 -3.18 3.38
C LEU A 206 6.56 -2.80 4.08
N CYS A 207 6.10 -3.57 5.07
CA CYS A 207 4.80 -3.30 5.72
C CYS A 207 4.78 -2.04 6.60
N TYR A 208 5.78 -1.84 7.47
CA TYR A 208 5.86 -0.65 8.32
C TYR A 208 6.03 0.67 7.54
N PRO A 209 6.95 0.81 6.57
CA PRO A 209 7.06 2.04 5.79
C PRO A 209 5.79 2.29 4.96
N PHE A 210 5.17 1.25 4.40
CA PHE A 210 3.92 1.39 3.67
C PHE A 210 2.76 1.83 4.57
N THR A 211 2.66 1.25 5.78
CA THR A 211 1.66 1.65 6.77
C THR A 211 1.83 3.12 7.17
N ALA A 212 3.05 3.55 7.45
CA ALA A 212 3.37 4.95 7.76
C ALA A 212 2.97 5.88 6.62
N ALA A 213 3.28 5.52 5.36
CA ALA A 213 2.92 6.28 4.18
C ALA A 213 1.40 6.39 3.98
N VAL A 214 0.67 5.27 4.06
CA VAL A 214 -0.79 5.24 3.86
C VAL A 214 -1.52 6.01 4.96
N ALA A 215 -1.18 5.78 6.23
CA ALA A 215 -1.77 6.50 7.35
C ALA A 215 -1.45 8.00 7.26
N GLY A 216 -0.20 8.34 6.92
CA GLY A 216 0.28 9.69 6.64
C GLY A 216 -0.59 10.40 5.62
N PHE A 217 -0.61 9.86 4.41
CA PHE A 217 -1.31 10.43 3.27
C PHE A 217 -2.81 10.53 3.49
N ALA A 218 -3.45 9.49 4.04
CA ALA A 218 -4.89 9.47 4.24
C ALA A 218 -5.32 10.52 5.29
N ALA A 219 -4.64 10.59 6.43
CA ALA A 219 -4.90 11.61 7.45
C ALA A 219 -4.64 13.02 6.89
N GLY A 220 -3.52 13.19 6.19
CA GLY A 220 -3.10 14.47 5.59
C GLY A 220 -4.13 15.00 4.59
N ARG A 221 -4.56 14.14 3.67
CA ARG A 221 -5.56 14.46 2.64
C ARG A 221 -6.88 14.94 3.23
N GLN A 222 -7.24 14.40 4.37
CA GLN A 222 -8.56 14.59 4.94
C GLN A 222 -8.62 15.74 5.94
N TYR A 223 -7.63 15.82 6.82
CA TYR A 223 -7.63 16.76 7.93
C TYR A 223 -6.55 17.84 7.77
N GLY A 224 -5.69 17.76 6.76
CA GLY A 224 -4.50 18.62 6.62
C GLY A 224 -3.34 18.12 7.49
N PRO A 225 -2.34 18.97 7.79
CA PRO A 225 -1.17 18.55 8.56
C PRO A 225 -1.58 18.05 9.95
N CYS A 226 -1.18 16.81 10.29
CA CYS A 226 -1.47 16.11 11.53
C CYS A 226 -0.14 15.84 12.29
N PRO A 227 0.30 16.76 13.16
CA PRO A 227 1.64 16.73 13.75
C PRO A 227 1.86 15.56 14.72
N LEU A 228 0.80 14.97 15.26
CA LEU A 228 0.90 13.84 16.19
C LEU A 228 1.09 12.48 15.53
N LEU A 229 0.88 12.37 14.21
CA LEU A 229 1.00 11.10 13.52
C LEU A 229 2.46 10.57 13.46
N PRO A 230 3.47 11.38 13.09
CA PRO A 230 4.86 10.93 13.13
C PRO A 230 5.34 10.44 14.51
N PRO A 231 5.14 11.18 15.63
CA PRO A 231 5.56 10.67 16.93
C PRO A 231 4.75 9.45 17.37
N ALA A 232 3.46 9.33 17.00
CA ALA A 232 2.68 8.14 17.29
C ALA A 232 3.19 6.89 16.54
N VAL A 233 3.66 7.04 15.30
CA VAL A 233 4.30 5.95 14.55
C VAL A 233 5.60 5.53 15.24
N LEU A 234 6.43 6.49 15.65
CA LEU A 234 7.68 6.20 16.38
C LEU A 234 7.39 5.46 17.69
N THR A 235 6.47 5.99 18.51
CA THR A 235 6.15 5.39 19.81
C THR A 235 5.53 4.00 19.68
N ALA A 236 4.67 3.79 18.68
CA ALA A 236 4.10 2.47 18.40
C ALA A 236 5.15 1.47 17.87
N PHE A 237 6.22 1.97 17.24
CA PHE A 237 7.34 1.12 16.81
C PHE A 237 8.23 0.69 17.97
N LEU A 238 8.44 1.52 19.00
CA LEU A 238 9.40 1.27 20.09
C LEU A 238 9.31 -0.13 20.73
N PRO A 239 8.13 -0.74 20.97
CA PRO A 239 8.06 -2.09 21.51
C PRO A 239 8.74 -3.16 20.63
N ASN A 240 8.87 -2.93 19.33
CA ASN A 240 9.62 -3.82 18.44
C ASN A 240 11.13 -3.81 18.76
N LEU A 241 11.66 -2.76 19.37
CA LEU A 241 13.07 -2.69 19.76
C LEU A 241 13.37 -3.55 21.01
N LEU A 242 12.35 -3.87 21.81
CA LEU A 242 12.52 -4.69 23.04
C LEU A 242 12.87 -6.15 22.72
N PHE A 243 12.53 -6.61 21.51
CA PHE A 243 12.86 -7.95 21.05
C PHE A 243 14.14 -7.87 20.22
N PHE A 244 15.28 -8.19 20.83
CA PHE A 244 16.59 -8.15 20.19
C PHE A 244 16.55 -8.86 18.84
N SER A 245 16.68 -8.08 17.77
CA SER A 245 16.74 -8.56 16.40
C SER A 245 17.54 -7.54 15.59
N PRO A 246 18.54 -7.99 14.80
CA PRO A 246 19.32 -7.09 13.96
C PRO A 246 18.47 -6.41 12.88
N ALA A 247 17.25 -6.89 12.64
CA ALA A 247 16.33 -6.32 11.67
C ALA A 247 15.66 -5.02 12.12
N TYR A 248 15.71 -4.68 13.42
CA TYR A 248 15.02 -3.52 13.99
C TYR A 248 15.97 -2.59 14.74
N ASP A 249 15.99 -1.32 14.35
CA ASP A 249 16.80 -0.29 15.00
C ASP A 249 16.01 1.02 15.14
N LEU A 250 16.40 1.88 16.08
CA LEU A 250 15.79 3.18 16.31
C LEU A 250 15.83 4.06 15.05
N SER A 251 16.90 3.95 14.26
CA SER A 251 17.04 4.62 12.97
C SER A 251 15.89 4.30 12.01
N GLN A 252 15.41 3.06 11.98
CA GLN A 252 14.24 2.66 11.19
C GLN A 252 12.95 3.27 11.74
N GLY A 253 12.78 3.28 13.06
CA GLY A 253 11.65 3.96 13.71
C GLY A 253 11.55 5.43 13.33
N LEU A 254 12.69 6.13 13.33
CA LEU A 254 12.80 7.51 12.88
C LEU A 254 12.50 7.65 11.38
N ALA A 255 12.97 6.71 10.56
CA ALA A 255 12.66 6.69 9.14
C ALA A 255 11.14 6.54 8.90
N TYR A 256 10.45 5.65 9.62
CA TYR A 256 8.99 5.49 9.50
C TYR A 256 8.24 6.74 9.94
N ALA A 257 8.66 7.40 11.01
CA ALA A 257 8.10 8.69 11.43
C ALA A 257 8.31 9.76 10.35
N GLY A 258 9.50 9.81 9.74
CA GLY A 258 9.81 10.68 8.61
C GLY A 258 8.91 10.42 7.41
N ILE A 259 8.70 9.15 7.04
CA ILE A 259 7.78 8.73 5.97
C ILE A 259 6.35 9.20 6.30
N ALA A 260 5.87 8.96 7.52
CA ALA A 260 4.55 9.40 7.95
C ALA A 260 4.39 10.92 7.82
N LEU A 261 5.41 11.70 8.20
CA LEU A 261 5.41 13.15 8.07
C LEU A 261 5.35 13.60 6.61
N VAL A 262 6.25 13.09 5.76
CA VAL A 262 6.33 13.44 4.34
C VAL A 262 5.00 13.16 3.65
N PHE A 263 4.45 11.95 3.83
CA PHE A 263 3.18 11.58 3.21
C PHE A 263 2.00 12.35 3.80
N ASN A 264 2.05 12.74 5.08
CA ASN A 264 1.02 13.60 5.66
C ASN A 264 1.01 15.00 5.02
N LEU A 265 2.17 15.59 4.79
CA LEU A 265 2.29 16.86 4.09
C LEU A 265 1.84 16.74 2.62
N LEU A 266 2.27 15.69 1.92
CA LEU A 266 1.82 15.41 0.54
C LEU A 266 0.30 15.22 0.46
N GLY A 267 -0.28 14.48 1.40
CA GLY A 267 -1.72 14.33 1.53
C GLY A 267 -2.42 15.67 1.71
N ALA A 268 -1.93 16.50 2.64
CA ALA A 268 -2.51 17.81 2.91
C ALA A 268 -2.45 18.75 1.68
N LEU A 269 -1.33 18.75 0.96
CA LEU A 269 -1.18 19.49 -0.30
C LEU A 269 -2.18 18.98 -1.35
N TRP A 270 -2.29 17.66 -1.51
CA TRP A 270 -3.23 17.05 -2.44
C TRP A 270 -4.70 17.38 -2.11
N GLY A 271 -5.05 17.37 -0.82
CA GLY A 271 -6.37 17.78 -0.33
C GLY A 271 -6.70 19.21 -0.71
N LYS A 272 -5.77 20.15 -0.50
CA LYS A 272 -5.93 21.57 -0.89
C LYS A 272 -6.07 21.75 -2.39
N LEU A 273 -5.27 21.06 -3.20
CA LEU A 273 -5.34 21.14 -4.66
C LEU A 273 -6.72 20.70 -5.18
N ARG A 274 -7.27 19.61 -4.64
CA ARG A 274 -8.60 19.13 -5.01
C ARG A 274 -9.74 20.04 -4.57
N GLN A 275 -9.58 20.77 -3.46
CA GLN A 275 -10.59 21.75 -3.04
C GLN A 275 -10.61 22.97 -3.97
N LYS A 276 -9.47 23.40 -4.52
CA LYS A 276 -9.39 24.51 -5.49
C LYS A 276 -9.97 24.19 -6.87
N GLN A 277 -10.10 22.91 -7.21
CA GLN A 277 -10.65 22.44 -8.50
C GLN A 277 -12.17 22.24 -8.47
N LYS A 278 -12.81 22.40 -7.30
CA LYS A 278 -14.27 22.33 -7.13
C LYS A 278 -14.83 23.72 -6.98
#